data_AF-A0A6G4XLI0-F1
#
_entry.id   AF-A0A6G4XLI0-F1
#
_cell.length_a   1.000
_cell.length_b   1.000
_cell.length_c   1.000
_cell.angle_alpha   90.00
_cell.angle_beta   90.00
_cell.angle_gamma   90.00
#
_symmetry.space_group_name_H-M   'P 1'
#
loop_
_entity.id
_entity.type
_entity.pdbx_description
1 polymer ?
#
loop_
_entity_poly.entity_id
_entity_poly.type
_entity_poly.pdbx_seq_one_letter_code
_entity_poly.pdbx_strand_id
1 'polypeptide(L)'
;MTTSRTTVYYTTVQSPLGELLLTGDGTGALSSLSVPGQKGGRTVQDGWVRKPEAFAAAERQLAAYFRGELEEFHLEFRTEGTAFREQVWAALDAVPYGATTTYGAIARSIGASRAAVRAVGGAIGANPLLIVRPCHRVIGSDGTLTGYAGGLERKERLLGLEGVLGTQPS
;
A
#
# COMPACT_ATOMS: atom_id res chain seq x y z
N MET A 1 28.06 -0.26 21.46
CA MET A 1 27.42 0.35 20.28
C MET A 1 26.00 0.70 20.67
N THR A 2 25.73 1.97 20.98
CA THR A 2 24.38 2.44 21.32
C THR A 2 23.57 2.50 20.03
N THR A 3 22.69 1.51 19.82
CA THR A 3 21.72 1.57 18.74
C THR A 3 20.82 2.78 19.03
N SER A 4 21.08 3.90 18.35
CA SER A 4 20.19 5.05 18.41
C SER A 4 18.81 4.56 18.02
N ARG A 5 17.84 4.68 18.94
CA ARG A 5 16.46 4.32 18.67
C ARG A 5 15.95 5.36 17.68
N THR A 6 15.86 4.99 16.41
CA THR A 6 15.30 5.87 15.37
C THR A 6 13.89 6.27 15.80
N THR A 7 13.67 7.56 16.00
CA THR A 7 12.35 8.08 16.39
C THR A 7 11.38 7.86 15.23
N VAL A 8 10.26 7.21 15.50
CA VAL A 8 9.19 7.06 14.51
C VAL A 8 8.27 8.27 14.61
N TYR A 9 8.10 8.95 13.49
CA TYR A 9 7.14 10.03 13.35
C TYR A 9 5.88 9.52 12.68
N TYR A 10 4.73 10.09 13.04
CA TYR A 10 3.46 9.70 12.45
C TYR A 10 2.49 10.87 12.27
N THR A 11 1.48 10.65 11.43
CA THR A 11 0.27 11.45 11.39
C THR A 11 -0.94 10.57 11.05
N THR A 12 -2.14 11.11 11.22
CA THR A 12 -3.38 10.51 10.72
C THR A 12 -4.00 11.39 9.64
N VAL A 13 -4.60 10.78 8.62
CA VAL A 13 -5.25 11.47 7.49
C VAL A 13 -6.64 10.86 7.28
N GLN A 14 -7.67 11.70 7.19
CA GLN A 14 -9.04 11.22 6.90
C GLN A 14 -9.18 10.83 5.43
N SER A 15 -9.90 9.75 5.15
CA SER A 15 -10.13 9.27 3.78
C SER A 15 -11.47 8.53 3.63
N PRO A 16 -11.94 8.29 2.39
CA PRO A 16 -13.09 7.41 2.12
C PRO A 16 -12.92 5.96 2.61
N LEU A 17 -11.71 5.55 3.00
CA LEU A 17 -11.40 4.23 3.54
C LEU A 17 -11.27 4.21 5.08
N GLY A 18 -11.50 5.36 5.73
CA GLY A 18 -11.30 5.60 7.16
C GLY A 18 -10.05 6.42 7.47
N GLU A 19 -9.70 6.52 8.75
CA GLU A 19 -8.50 7.23 9.20
C GLU A 19 -7.23 6.44 8.84
N LEU A 20 -6.44 6.98 7.91
CA LEU A 20 -5.17 6.42 7.48
C LEU A 20 -4.08 6.79 8.48
N LEU A 21 -3.27 5.82 8.90
CA LEU A 21 -2.07 6.05 9.71
C LEU A 21 -0.83 6.04 8.81
N LEU A 22 -0.10 7.15 8.79
CA LEU A 22 1.15 7.31 8.07
C LEU A 22 2.31 7.35 9.07
N THR A 23 3.40 6.65 8.77
CA THR A 23 4.63 6.68 9.59
C THR A 23 5.86 6.95 8.75
N GLY A 24 6.92 7.46 9.37
CA GLY A 24 8.19 7.78 8.71
C GLY A 24 9.30 8.13 9.68
N ASP A 25 10.44 8.56 9.15
CA ASP A 25 11.63 9.00 9.91
C ASP A 25 11.64 10.51 10.21
N GLY A 26 10.58 11.24 9.81
CA GLY A 26 10.42 12.67 10.04
C GLY A 26 11.04 13.58 8.98
N THR A 27 11.69 13.01 7.95
CA THR A 27 12.19 13.72 6.76
C THR A 27 11.11 13.93 5.69
N GLY A 28 10.05 13.12 5.75
CA GLY A 28 8.95 13.08 4.80
C GLY A 28 8.86 11.77 4.03
N ALA A 29 9.90 10.92 4.09
CA ALA A 29 9.84 9.57 3.56
C ALA A 29 8.88 8.68 4.36
N LEU A 30 7.95 8.00 3.67
CA LEU A 30 7.02 7.06 4.29
C LEU A 30 7.71 5.72 4.60
N SER A 31 7.48 5.21 5.81
CA SER A 31 7.81 3.84 6.18
C SER A 31 6.58 2.93 6.26
N SER A 32 5.38 3.52 6.43
CA SER A 32 4.12 2.81 6.26
C SER A 32 2.93 3.73 5.98
N LEU A 33 1.89 3.16 5.39
CA LEU A 33 0.54 3.70 5.27
C LEU A 33 -0.43 2.55 5.57
N SER A 34 -1.18 2.67 6.68
CA SER A 34 -2.14 1.66 7.13
C SER A 34 -3.58 2.16 7.12
N VAL A 35 -4.52 1.28 6.82
CA VAL A 35 -5.98 1.53 6.99
C VAL A 35 -6.49 0.96 8.31
N PRO A 36 -7.64 1.43 8.85
CA PRO A 36 -8.21 0.88 10.08
C PRO A 36 -8.50 -0.62 9.98
N GLY A 37 -8.07 -1.38 10.99
CA GLY A 37 -8.29 -2.83 11.06
C GLY A 37 -7.46 -3.66 10.06
N GLN A 38 -6.47 -3.05 9.39
CA GLN A 38 -5.59 -3.79 8.48
C GLN A 38 -4.89 -4.95 9.20
N LYS A 39 -4.91 -6.13 8.58
CA LYS A 39 -4.10 -7.27 9.04
C LYS A 39 -2.61 -6.93 8.97
N GLY A 40 -1.93 -6.91 10.11
CA GLY A 40 -0.53 -6.53 10.19
C GLY A 40 -0.26 -5.03 9.94
N GLY A 41 -1.31 -4.19 9.97
CA GLY A 41 -1.17 -2.75 9.93
C GLY A 41 -0.53 -2.20 11.20
N ARG A 42 0.06 -1.01 11.11
CA ARG A 42 0.65 -0.35 12.28
C ARG A 42 -0.46 0.24 13.15
N THR A 43 -0.19 0.28 14.45
CA THR A 43 -0.93 1.10 15.43
C THR A 43 0.06 2.02 16.12
N VAL A 44 -0.40 3.20 16.53
CA VAL A 44 0.44 4.16 17.26
C VAL A 44 0.99 3.48 18.52
N GLN A 45 2.30 3.61 18.73
CA GLN A 45 3.01 3.05 19.88
C GLN A 45 3.54 4.17 20.78
N ASP A 46 3.81 3.83 22.03
CA ASP A 46 4.46 4.73 22.98
C ASP A 46 5.83 5.20 22.46
N GLY A 47 6.11 6.49 22.64
CA GLY A 47 7.36 7.12 22.20
C GLY A 47 7.39 7.53 20.72
N TRP A 48 6.33 7.28 19.95
CA TRP A 48 6.19 7.87 18.62
C TRP A 48 5.81 9.34 18.71
N VAL A 49 6.30 10.14 17.77
CA VAL A 49 6.09 11.60 17.76
C VAL A 49 5.12 11.97 16.64
N ARG A 50 4.00 12.61 16.97
CA ARG A 50 3.08 13.13 15.95
C ARG A 50 3.71 14.34 15.26
N LYS A 51 3.83 14.30 13.93
CA LYS A 51 4.49 15.34 13.12
C LYS A 51 3.81 15.52 11.76
N PRO A 52 2.59 16.09 11.71
CA PRO A 52 1.78 16.16 10.48
C PRO A 52 2.49 16.86 9.32
N GLU A 53 3.28 17.90 9.61
CA GLU A 53 3.99 18.70 8.62
C GLU A 53 5.01 17.88 7.81
N ALA A 54 5.57 16.81 8.38
CA ALA A 54 6.46 15.91 7.66
C ALA A 54 5.73 15.12 6.55
N PHE A 55 4.41 14.95 6.67
CA PHE A 55 3.61 14.12 5.77
C PHE A 55 2.71 14.95 4.84
N ALA A 56 2.88 16.27 4.80
CA ALA A 56 1.99 17.16 4.05
C ALA A 56 1.93 16.83 2.54
N ALA A 57 3.04 16.34 1.95
CA ALA A 57 3.04 15.89 0.55
C ALA A 57 2.18 14.63 0.34
N ALA A 58 2.30 13.65 1.24
CA ALA A 58 1.50 12.42 1.19
C ALA A 58 0.01 12.72 1.39
N GLU A 59 -0.34 13.57 2.35
CA GLU A 59 -1.72 14.00 2.58
C GLU A 59 -2.34 14.65 1.33
N ARG A 60 -1.63 15.61 0.71
CA ARG A 60 -2.11 16.27 -0.53
C ARG A 60 -2.33 15.27 -1.67
N GLN A 61 -1.38 14.36 -1.90
CA GLN A 61 -1.48 13.40 -3.00
C GLN A 61 -2.56 12.35 -2.74
N LEU A 62 -2.72 11.87 -1.50
CA LEU A 62 -3.83 10.99 -1.12
C LEU A 62 -5.17 11.67 -1.35
N ALA A 63 -5.30 12.93 -0.97
CA ALA A 63 -6.52 13.69 -1.21
C ALA A 63 -6.83 13.83 -2.71
N ALA A 64 -5.83 14.11 -3.55
CA ALA A 64 -6.00 14.16 -5.00
C ALA A 64 -6.36 12.77 -5.60
N TYR A 65 -5.70 11.70 -5.14
CA TYR A 65 -5.99 10.33 -5.55
C TYR A 65 -7.44 9.95 -5.28
N PHE A 66 -7.93 10.20 -4.06
CA PHE A 66 -9.33 9.90 -3.69
C PHE A 66 -10.37 10.77 -4.41
N ARG A 67 -9.97 11.90 -5.00
CA ARG A 67 -10.82 12.70 -5.90
C ARG A 67 -10.74 12.26 -7.37
N GLY A 68 -9.90 11.29 -7.70
CA GLY A 68 -9.65 10.86 -9.08
C GLY A 68 -8.79 11.85 -9.88
N GLU A 69 -8.05 12.74 -9.21
CA GLU A 69 -7.23 13.79 -9.84
C GLU A 69 -5.74 13.40 -9.93
N LEU A 70 -5.34 12.26 -9.34
CA LEU A 70 -3.97 11.77 -9.32
C LEU A 70 -3.94 10.28 -9.60
N GLU A 71 -3.17 9.90 -10.61
CA GLU A 71 -2.98 8.50 -11.02
C GLU A 71 -1.64 7.92 -10.52
N GLU A 72 -0.62 8.77 -10.35
CA GLU A 72 0.73 8.41 -9.93
C GLU A 72 1.18 9.17 -8.67
N PHE A 73 1.67 8.43 -7.68
CA PHE A 73 2.24 9.00 -6.46
C PHE A 73 3.73 9.32 -6.67
N HIS A 74 4.11 10.56 -6.37
CA HIS A 74 5.50 10.98 -6.28
C HIS A 74 5.87 11.21 -4.81
N LEU A 75 6.05 10.11 -4.08
CA LEU A 75 6.38 10.10 -2.66
C LEU A 75 7.66 9.30 -2.43
N GLU A 76 8.53 9.81 -1.56
CA GLU A 76 9.66 9.04 -1.08
C GLU A 76 9.18 8.02 -0.03
N PHE A 77 9.73 6.81 -0.10
CA PHE A 77 9.48 5.80 0.92
C PHE A 77 10.72 4.96 1.20
N ARG A 78 10.82 4.50 2.45
CA ARG A 78 11.88 3.63 2.94
C ARG A 78 11.22 2.43 3.62
N THR A 79 11.19 1.30 2.92
CA THR A 79 10.64 0.05 3.44
C THR A 79 11.73 -0.86 3.99
N GLU A 80 11.35 -1.68 4.97
CA GLU A 80 12.22 -2.65 5.61
C GLU A 80 11.66 -4.06 5.37
N GLY A 81 11.84 -4.56 4.15
CA GLY A 81 11.52 -5.92 3.75
C GLY A 81 12.72 -6.85 3.68
N THR A 82 12.46 -8.15 3.60
CA THR A 82 13.49 -9.08 3.09
C THR A 82 13.76 -8.78 1.62
N ALA A 83 14.91 -9.18 1.08
CA ALA A 83 15.22 -9.00 -0.34
C ALA A 83 14.11 -9.52 -1.28
N PHE A 84 13.50 -10.66 -0.93
CA PHE A 84 12.36 -11.20 -1.68
C PHE A 84 11.11 -10.31 -1.61
N ARG A 85 10.80 -9.73 -0.44
CA ARG A 85 9.67 -8.80 -0.31
C ARG A 85 9.90 -7.53 -1.10
N GLU A 86 11.08 -6.93 -1.00
CA GLU A 86 11.45 -5.74 -1.76
C GLU A 86 11.34 -5.97 -3.27
N GLN A 87 11.76 -7.15 -3.76
CA GLN A 87 11.60 -7.50 -5.17
C GLN A 87 10.13 -7.64 -5.59
N VAL A 88 9.29 -8.30 -4.77
CA VAL A 88 7.85 -8.41 -5.03
C VAL A 88 7.19 -7.03 -5.01
N TRP A 89 7.58 -6.19 -4.06
CA TRP A 89 7.05 -4.85 -3.89
C TRP A 89 7.40 -3.91 -5.04
N ALA A 90 8.64 -3.96 -5.55
CA ALA A 90 9.03 -3.25 -6.76
C ALA A 90 8.19 -3.68 -7.98
N ALA A 91 7.84 -4.97 -8.09
CA ALA A 91 6.95 -5.45 -9.14
C ALA A 91 5.50 -4.97 -8.97
N LEU A 92 5.03 -4.72 -7.74
CA LEU A 92 3.74 -4.07 -7.49
C LEU A 92 3.76 -2.61 -7.93
N ASP A 93 4.83 -1.88 -7.61
CA ASP A 93 4.98 -0.45 -7.94
C ASP A 93 4.92 -0.20 -9.46
N ALA A 94 5.23 -1.23 -10.28
CA ALA A 94 5.13 -1.18 -11.74
C ALA A 94 3.71 -1.42 -12.31
N VAL A 95 2.71 -1.75 -11.49
CA VAL A 95 1.33 -1.96 -11.96
C VAL A 95 0.63 -0.61 -12.08
N PRO A 96 0.25 -0.15 -13.28
CA PRO A 96 -0.27 1.21 -13.47
C PRO A 96 -1.69 1.39 -12.89
N TYR A 97 -2.06 2.66 -12.69
CA TYR A 97 -3.42 3.06 -12.34
C TYR A 97 -4.42 2.54 -13.38
N GLY A 98 -5.60 2.12 -12.94
CA GLY A 98 -6.66 1.63 -13.83
C GLY A 98 -6.39 0.26 -14.46
N ALA A 99 -5.33 -0.43 -14.05
CA ALA A 99 -5.01 -1.78 -14.50
C ALA A 99 -4.98 -2.77 -13.35
N THR A 100 -5.17 -4.05 -13.69
CA THR A 100 -5.00 -5.16 -12.76
C THR A 100 -3.95 -6.14 -13.25
N THR A 101 -3.38 -6.88 -12.31
CA THR A 101 -2.47 -8.00 -12.57
C THR A 101 -2.88 -9.21 -11.73
N THR A 102 -2.18 -10.33 -11.88
CA THR A 102 -2.46 -11.55 -11.11
C THR A 102 -1.26 -11.93 -10.25
N TYR A 103 -1.51 -12.68 -9.17
CA TYR A 103 -0.43 -13.24 -8.33
C TYR A 103 0.60 -14.02 -9.15
N GLY A 104 0.14 -14.78 -10.14
CA GLY A 104 1.01 -15.53 -11.05
C GLY A 104 1.81 -14.62 -11.99
N ALA A 105 1.24 -13.50 -12.44
CA ALA A 105 1.97 -12.53 -13.26
C ALA A 105 3.07 -11.82 -12.47
N ILE A 106 2.80 -11.41 -11.22
CA ILE A 106 3.84 -10.88 -10.32
C ILE A 106 4.95 -11.91 -10.11
N ALA A 107 4.60 -13.16 -9.80
CA ALA A 107 5.58 -14.23 -9.62
C ALA A 107 6.48 -14.41 -10.86
N ARG A 108 5.89 -14.41 -12.07
CA ARG A 108 6.67 -14.49 -13.32
C ARG A 108 7.58 -13.28 -13.53
N SER A 109 7.10 -12.07 -13.25
CA SER A 109 7.87 -10.84 -13.46
C SER A 109 9.17 -10.77 -12.64
N ILE A 110 9.18 -11.41 -11.47
CA ILE A 110 10.35 -11.47 -10.58
C ILE A 110 11.19 -12.74 -10.77
N GLY A 111 10.87 -13.57 -11.78
CA GLY A 111 11.55 -14.85 -12.03
C GLY A 111 11.24 -15.95 -11.01
N ALA A 112 10.18 -15.81 -10.21
CA ALA A 112 9.80 -16.81 -9.23
C ALA A 112 9.05 -17.99 -9.89
N SER A 113 9.30 -19.20 -9.38
CA SER A 113 8.63 -20.41 -9.86
C SER A 113 7.13 -20.41 -9.51
N ARG A 114 6.34 -21.22 -10.22
CA ARG A 114 4.91 -21.40 -9.92
C ARG A 114 4.66 -21.89 -8.48
N ALA A 115 5.57 -22.68 -7.93
CA ALA A 115 5.47 -23.14 -6.53
C ALA A 115 5.61 -21.98 -5.52
N ALA A 116 6.28 -20.89 -5.89
CA ALA A 116 6.49 -19.72 -5.04
C ALA A 116 5.31 -18.73 -5.02
N VAL A 117 4.25 -18.95 -5.80
CA VAL A 117 3.09 -18.03 -5.87
C VAL A 117 2.46 -17.79 -4.50
N ARG A 118 2.42 -18.80 -3.62
CA ARG A 118 1.94 -18.62 -2.23
C ARG A 118 2.83 -17.69 -1.42
N ALA A 119 4.16 -17.80 -1.57
CA ALA A 119 5.11 -16.90 -0.91
C ALA A 119 4.99 -15.46 -1.44
N VAL A 120 4.77 -15.30 -2.76
CA VAL A 120 4.47 -14.00 -3.38
C VAL A 120 3.20 -13.40 -2.76
N GLY A 121 2.11 -14.17 -2.62
CA GLY A 121 0.89 -13.72 -1.94
C GLY A 121 1.15 -13.23 -0.51
N GLY A 122 1.99 -13.94 0.24
CA GLY A 122 2.43 -13.51 1.58
C GLY A 122 3.25 -12.21 1.57
N ALA A 123 4.14 -12.03 0.60
CA ALA A 123 4.92 -10.79 0.44
C ALA A 123 4.04 -9.60 0.04
N ILE A 124 3.07 -9.79 -0.86
CA ILE A 124 2.07 -8.78 -1.23
C ILE A 124 1.23 -8.39 -0.01
N GLY A 125 0.79 -9.36 0.79
CA GLY A 125 0.03 -9.11 2.02
C GLY A 125 0.83 -8.39 3.11
N ALA A 126 2.16 -8.45 3.05
CA ALA A 126 3.05 -7.74 3.95
C ALA A 126 3.39 -6.31 3.48
N ASN A 127 2.75 -5.82 2.42
CA ASN A 127 2.93 -4.45 1.93
C ASN A 127 2.73 -3.42 3.06
N PRO A 128 3.75 -2.63 3.41
CA PRO A 128 3.62 -1.60 4.44
C PRO A 128 2.96 -0.31 3.96
N LEU A 129 2.83 -0.10 2.64
CA LEU A 129 2.38 1.14 2.00
C LEU A 129 1.06 0.89 1.25
N LEU A 130 -0.04 0.62 1.95
CA LEU A 130 -1.33 0.42 1.27
C LEU A 130 -1.68 1.66 0.43
N ILE A 131 -2.45 1.45 -0.64
CA ILE A 131 -2.88 2.46 -1.63
C ILE A 131 -1.72 2.93 -2.51
N VAL A 132 -0.64 3.45 -1.93
CA VAL A 132 0.54 3.96 -2.66
C VAL A 132 1.27 2.84 -3.39
N ARG A 133 1.56 1.73 -2.69
CA ARG A 133 2.01 0.49 -3.33
C ARG A 133 0.76 -0.34 -3.66
N PRO A 134 0.45 -0.58 -4.95
CA PRO A 134 -0.90 -0.92 -5.38
C PRO A 134 -1.22 -2.41 -5.26
N CYS A 135 -1.12 -2.97 -4.05
CA CYS A 135 -1.46 -4.38 -3.81
C CYS A 135 -2.94 -4.71 -4.04
N HIS A 136 -3.84 -3.70 -4.04
CA HIS A 136 -5.24 -3.86 -4.42
C HIS A 136 -5.43 -4.19 -5.91
N ARG A 137 -4.45 -3.88 -6.77
CA ARG A 137 -4.49 -4.19 -8.22
C ARG A 137 -4.18 -5.65 -8.55
N VAL A 138 -3.79 -6.47 -7.57
CA VAL A 138 -3.49 -7.90 -7.78
C VAL A 138 -4.73 -8.74 -7.52
N ILE A 139 -5.21 -9.49 -8.51
CA ILE A 139 -6.43 -10.31 -8.43
C ILE A 139 -6.17 -11.79 -8.75
N GLY A 140 -7.19 -12.63 -8.56
CA GLY A 140 -7.17 -14.04 -8.96
C GLY A 140 -7.01 -14.18 -10.48
N SER A 141 -6.45 -15.30 -10.94
CA SER A 141 -6.28 -15.56 -12.38
C SER A 141 -7.59 -15.73 -13.16
N ASP A 142 -8.67 -16.00 -12.44
CA ASP A 142 -10.04 -16.10 -12.93
C ASP A 142 -10.81 -14.76 -12.84
N GLY A 143 -10.13 -13.67 -12.47
CA GLY A 143 -10.73 -12.36 -12.27
C GLY A 143 -11.33 -12.13 -10.88
N THR A 144 -11.28 -13.12 -9.98
CA THR A 144 -11.86 -12.97 -8.64
C THR A 144 -11.10 -11.97 -7.78
N LEU A 145 -11.85 -11.13 -7.06
CA LEU A 145 -11.30 -10.26 -6.03
C LEU A 145 -11.05 -11.09 -4.78
N THR A 146 -9.80 -11.44 -4.56
CA THR A 146 -9.35 -12.18 -3.38
C THR A 146 -8.21 -11.42 -2.72
N GLY A 147 -8.04 -11.59 -1.40
CA GLY A 147 -6.86 -11.13 -0.68
C GLY A 147 -6.63 -9.60 -0.71
N TYR A 148 -6.86 -8.94 0.42
CA TYR A 148 -6.38 -7.58 0.66
C TYR A 148 -6.23 -7.36 2.16
N ALA A 149 -5.06 -6.85 2.59
CA ALA A 149 -4.79 -6.67 4.01
C ALA A 149 -5.76 -5.68 4.68
N GLY A 150 -6.31 -4.72 3.91
CA GLY A 150 -7.32 -3.76 4.36
C GLY A 150 -8.78 -4.21 4.21
N GLY A 151 -9.04 -5.46 3.77
CA GLY A 151 -10.39 -6.00 3.55
C GLY A 151 -10.95 -5.80 2.13
N LEU A 152 -11.75 -6.75 1.65
CA LEU A 152 -12.23 -6.78 0.26
C LEU A 152 -13.05 -5.54 -0.14
N GLU A 153 -13.90 -5.04 0.75
CA GLU A 153 -14.70 -3.82 0.51
C GLU A 153 -13.82 -2.62 0.12
N ARG A 154 -12.68 -2.43 0.78
CA ARG A 154 -11.75 -1.33 0.43
C ARG A 154 -11.06 -1.57 -0.90
N LYS A 155 -10.73 -2.82 -1.21
CA LYS A 155 -10.15 -3.19 -2.51
C LYS A 155 -11.13 -2.90 -3.65
N GLU A 156 -12.41 -3.25 -3.48
CA GLU A 156 -13.46 -2.92 -4.44
C GLU A 156 -13.61 -1.41 -4.63
N ARG A 157 -13.64 -0.63 -3.54
CA ARG A 157 -13.71 0.84 -3.63
C ARG A 157 -12.53 1.43 -4.38
N LEU A 158 -11.30 0.96 -4.11
CA LEU A 158 -10.11 1.44 -4.80
C LEU A 158 -10.15 1.08 -6.29
N LEU A 159 -10.49 -0.16 -6.63
CA LEU A 159 -10.61 -0.57 -8.03
C LEU A 159 -11.75 0.14 -8.77
N GLY A 160 -12.85 0.47 -8.09
CA GLY A 160 -13.93 1.30 -8.63
C GLY A 160 -13.50 2.75 -8.87
N LEU A 161 -12.78 3.34 -7.90
CA LEU A 161 -12.18 4.68 -8.06
C LEU A 161 -11.25 4.72 -9.28
N GLU A 162 -10.47 3.67 -9.50
CA GLU A 162 -9.55 3.55 -10.63
C GLU A 162 -10.23 3.14 -11.95
N GLY A 163 -11.56 3.02 -11.98
CA GLY A 163 -12.32 2.67 -13.19
C GLY A 163 -12.20 1.21 -13.65
N VAL A 164 -11.60 0.33 -12.84
CA VAL A 164 -11.45 -1.10 -13.15
C VAL A 164 -12.78 -1.84 -13.00
N LEU A 165 -13.47 -1.59 -11.89
CA LEU A 165 -14.81 -2.12 -11.65
C LEU A 165 -15.77 -1.05 -12.15
N GLY A 166 -16.31 -1.25 -13.36
CA GLY A 166 -17.23 -0.29 -13.98
C GLY A 166 -18.31 0.16 -12.98
N THR A 167 -18.67 1.44 -13.01
CA THR A 167 -19.77 1.99 -12.22
C THR A 167 -21.01 1.14 -12.45
N GLN A 168 -21.43 0.38 -11.43
CA GLN A 168 -22.78 -0.15 -11.45
C GLN A 168 -23.71 1.08 -11.45
N PRO A 169 -24.55 1.25 -12.49
CA PRO A 169 -25.52 2.34 -12.46
C PRO A 169 -26.44 2.09 -11.27
N SER A 170 -26.62 3.13 -10.46
CA SER A 170 -27.70 3.20 -9.47
C SER A 170 -29.04 3.24 -10.19
#